data_AF-A0A1W1ZHJ3-F1
#
_entry.id   AF-A0A1W1ZHJ3-F1
#
_cell.length_a   1.000
_cell.length_b   1.000
_cell.length_c   1.000
_cell.angle_alpha   90.00
_cell.angle_beta   90.00
_cell.angle_gamma   90.00
#
_symmetry.space_group_name_H-M   'P 1'
#
loop_
_entity.id
_entity.type
_entity.pdbx_description
1 polymer ?
#
loop_
_entity_poly.entity_id
_entity_poly.type
_entity_poly.pdbx_seq_one_letter_code
_entity_poly.pdbx_strand_id
1 'polypeptide(L)'
;MGAYAAVLHSNGDGMDLAVKDGRIVGVRGRADDRVNHGRLDPKNLFGWQANNSADRLTTPLVREGDQLVESTWDEAMSRVVARSKQLLDEQGPSTLGFYTSGQLFAEKYYTLAAIAHGAIGTNHVDGNTRLCTATAAESLKQSFGCDGQPASYSDVDHADVIALFGHNVAETQAVWSRILDRLAGPNPPSLLCVDPRDTVVARASAVHLAPLPGTNGRPCDYSFRGRAGQGPAQGLRPAQGRTRGPLRRARPGEVVGRSRPRTGHRRPALWRRTGPRSTPEFRRTGIDPYGSQRTGRQPPRTGLLLLADLRRLHRKAAGVALDWELLAQGAQAAKDTDLVELTQRCHPQTLRQLKWTNALLKTLSPQIIAS
;
A
#
# COMPACT_ATOMS: atom_id res chain seq x y z
N MET A 1 1.80 -23.25 25.74
CA MET A 1 1.54 -22.76 24.37
C MET A 1 1.50 -21.24 24.47
N GLY A 2 2.52 -20.53 23.97
CA GLY A 2 2.58 -19.07 24.06
C GLY A 2 1.71 -18.41 23.00
N ALA A 3 1.21 -17.21 23.29
CA ALA A 3 0.50 -16.38 22.32
C ALA A 3 1.47 -15.54 21.51
N TYR A 4 1.43 -15.70 20.19
CA TYR A 4 2.31 -14.98 19.27
C TYR A 4 1.49 -14.35 18.15
N ALA A 5 1.97 -13.20 17.67
CA ALA A 5 1.48 -12.57 16.46
C ALA A 5 2.47 -12.81 15.33
N ALA A 6 1.97 -12.96 14.10
CA ALA A 6 2.79 -13.04 12.91
C ALA A 6 3.69 -11.80 12.73
N VAL A 7 4.94 -12.02 12.32
CA VAL A 7 5.98 -10.96 12.19
C VAL A 7 6.29 -10.57 10.74
N LEU A 8 5.63 -11.17 9.75
CA LEU A 8 5.97 -11.03 8.33
C LEU A 8 5.05 -10.08 7.56
N HIS A 9 3.89 -9.73 8.14
CA HIS A 9 3.03 -8.67 7.64
C HIS A 9 2.22 -8.06 8.79
N SER A 10 1.66 -6.89 8.55
CA SER A 10 1.10 -6.01 9.58
C SER A 10 -0.32 -6.36 10.05
N ASN A 11 -0.88 -7.51 9.66
CA ASN A 11 -2.26 -7.83 10.05
C ASN A 11 -2.37 -8.23 11.53
N GLY A 12 -1.27 -8.72 12.11
CA GLY A 12 -1.28 -9.21 13.48
C GLY A 12 -2.00 -10.56 13.64
N ASP A 13 -1.91 -11.43 12.64
CA ASP A 13 -2.47 -12.78 12.65
C ASP A 13 -2.03 -13.56 13.91
N GLY A 14 -2.99 -13.97 14.74
CA GLY A 14 -2.73 -14.77 15.92
C GLY A 14 -2.30 -16.20 15.58
N MET A 15 -1.22 -16.68 16.21
CA MET A 15 -0.66 -18.00 15.96
C MET A 15 -0.06 -18.64 17.23
N ASP A 16 -0.02 -19.97 17.23
CA ASP A 16 0.71 -20.77 18.21
C ASP A 16 1.98 -21.35 17.58
N LEU A 17 3.05 -21.41 18.38
CA LEU A 17 4.31 -22.06 18.02
C LEU A 17 4.40 -23.43 18.70
N ALA A 18 4.70 -24.47 17.93
CA ALA A 18 5.10 -25.77 18.45
C ALA A 18 6.62 -25.76 18.65
N VAL A 19 7.06 -26.00 19.88
CA VAL A 19 8.48 -26.04 20.26
C VAL A 19 8.82 -27.41 20.81
N LYS A 20 9.90 -27.99 20.32
CA LYS A 20 10.46 -29.26 20.81
C LYS A 20 11.98 -29.12 20.87
N ASP A 21 12.58 -29.54 21.98
CA ASP A 21 14.04 -29.51 22.19
C ASP A 21 14.65 -28.11 21.93
N GLY A 22 13.94 -27.06 22.39
CA GLY A 22 14.37 -25.66 22.22
C GLY A 22 14.24 -25.11 20.79
N ARG A 23 13.67 -25.87 19.85
CA ARG A 23 13.50 -25.46 18.44
C ARG A 23 12.04 -25.37 18.06
N ILE A 24 11.72 -24.38 17.22
CA ILE A 24 10.40 -24.32 16.57
C ILE A 24 10.34 -25.48 15.57
N VAL A 25 9.27 -26.28 15.65
CA VAL A 25 9.03 -27.44 14.77
C VAL A 25 7.74 -27.31 13.97
N GLY A 26 6.94 -26.27 14.23
CA GLY A 26 5.72 -26.01 13.50
C GLY A 26 4.98 -24.81 14.05
N VAL A 27 3.97 -24.37 13.30
CA VAL A 27 3.10 -23.25 13.66
C VAL A 27 1.67 -23.58 13.23
N ARG A 28 0.70 -22.97 13.92
CA ARG A 28 -0.70 -22.98 13.48
C ARG A 28 -1.35 -21.64 13.79
N GLY A 29 -2.37 -21.26 13.03
CA GLY A 29 -3.20 -20.11 13.37
C GLY A 29 -4.09 -20.43 14.57
N ARG A 30 -4.48 -19.40 15.31
CA ARG A 30 -5.40 -19.49 16.44
C ARG A 30 -6.84 -19.34 15.99
N ALA A 31 -7.66 -20.35 16.25
CA ALA A 31 -9.05 -20.36 15.78
C ALA A 31 -9.90 -19.21 16.36
N ASP A 32 -9.57 -18.76 17.56
CA ASP A 32 -10.22 -17.68 18.30
C ASP A 32 -9.63 -16.29 18.00
N ASP A 33 -8.60 -16.20 17.15
CA ASP A 33 -8.02 -14.92 16.78
C ASP A 33 -8.97 -14.10 15.90
N ARG A 34 -9.23 -12.85 16.29
CA ARG A 34 -10.19 -11.95 15.63
C ARG A 34 -9.79 -11.54 14.21
N VAL A 35 -8.54 -11.70 13.82
CA VAL A 35 -8.03 -11.24 12.52
C VAL A 35 -8.15 -12.38 11.51
N ASN A 36 -7.55 -13.53 11.85
CA ASN A 36 -7.29 -14.59 10.89
C ASN A 36 -8.20 -15.82 11.06
N HIS A 37 -8.92 -15.95 12.18
CA HIS A 37 -9.81 -17.08 12.49
C HIS A 37 -9.12 -18.44 12.28
N GLY A 38 -7.83 -18.52 12.64
CA GLY A 38 -6.99 -19.72 12.53
C GLY A 38 -6.32 -19.93 11.18
N ARG A 39 -6.59 -19.08 10.17
CA ARG A 39 -5.98 -19.18 8.84
C ARG A 39 -4.64 -18.47 8.82
N LEU A 40 -3.67 -19.03 8.12
CA LEU A 40 -2.36 -18.40 7.93
C LEU A 40 -2.02 -18.40 6.44
N ASP A 41 -1.41 -17.31 5.97
CA ASP A 41 -0.85 -17.26 4.63
C ASP A 41 0.45 -18.09 4.53
N PRO A 42 0.98 -18.35 3.32
CA PRO A 42 2.22 -19.11 3.16
C PRO A 42 3.43 -18.50 3.90
N LYS A 43 3.50 -17.17 4.02
CA LYS A 43 4.59 -16.52 4.74
C LYS A 43 4.54 -16.89 6.21
N ASN A 44 3.37 -16.84 6.83
CA ASN A 44 3.20 -17.17 8.24
C ASN A 44 3.33 -18.67 8.52
N LEU A 45 2.89 -19.53 7.60
CA LEU A 45 3.01 -20.99 7.74
C LEU A 45 4.46 -21.48 7.70
N PHE A 46 5.31 -20.86 6.88
CA PHE A 46 6.67 -21.35 6.62
C PHE A 46 7.77 -20.44 7.14
N GLY A 47 7.48 -19.19 7.49
CA GLY A 47 8.49 -18.19 7.85
C GLY A 47 9.32 -18.53 9.09
N TRP A 48 8.81 -19.37 9.99
CA TRP A 48 9.56 -19.85 11.15
C TRP A 48 10.79 -20.68 10.78
N GLN A 49 10.84 -21.28 9.58
CA GLN A 49 11.95 -22.12 9.13
C GLN A 49 13.26 -21.34 9.03
N ALA A 50 13.20 -20.05 8.70
CA ALA A 50 14.36 -19.17 8.66
C ALA A 50 15.06 -19.05 10.02
N ASN A 51 14.40 -19.45 11.12
CA ASN A 51 15.04 -19.46 12.43
C ASN A 51 16.15 -20.49 12.58
N ASN A 52 16.13 -21.55 11.77
CA ASN A 52 17.13 -22.61 11.77
C ASN A 52 18.02 -22.56 10.52
N SER A 53 18.07 -21.42 9.82
CA SER A 53 18.89 -21.27 8.64
C SER A 53 20.37 -21.38 8.98
N ALA A 54 21.13 -22.09 8.15
CA ALA A 54 22.57 -22.33 8.36
C ALA A 54 23.43 -21.07 8.14
N ASP A 55 22.89 -20.07 7.45
CA ASP A 55 23.52 -18.77 7.18
C ASP A 55 23.19 -17.69 8.24
N ARG A 56 22.50 -18.07 9.33
CA ARG A 56 22.20 -17.16 10.43
C ARG A 56 23.50 -16.67 11.05
N LEU A 57 23.67 -15.35 11.13
CA LEU A 57 24.77 -14.74 11.86
C LEU A 57 24.69 -15.09 13.35
N THR A 58 25.72 -15.77 13.86
CA THR A 58 25.84 -16.19 15.26
C THR A 58 26.95 -15.47 16.03
N THR A 59 27.86 -14.82 15.32
CA THR A 59 29.02 -14.10 15.87
C THR A 59 29.07 -12.68 15.27
N PRO A 60 29.53 -11.67 16.04
CA PRO A 60 29.83 -10.36 15.50
C PRO A 60 30.88 -10.43 14.39
N LEU A 61 30.73 -9.59 13.36
CA LEU A 61 31.70 -9.41 12.30
C LEU A 61 32.20 -7.97 12.29
N VAL A 62 33.52 -7.78 12.24
CA VAL A 62 34.16 -6.46 12.11
C VAL A 62 34.88 -6.38 10.77
N ARG A 63 35.04 -5.17 10.23
CA ARG A 63 35.74 -4.96 8.96
C ARG A 63 37.22 -4.72 9.20
N GLU A 64 38.06 -5.51 8.55
CA GLU A 64 39.52 -5.36 8.47
C GLU A 64 39.93 -5.24 7.01
N GLY A 65 40.40 -4.05 6.60
CA GLY A 65 40.55 -3.72 5.18
C GLY A 65 39.25 -3.94 4.41
N ASP A 66 39.29 -4.80 3.39
CA ASP A 66 38.13 -5.12 2.56
C ASP A 66 37.32 -6.35 3.03
N GLN A 67 37.74 -7.02 4.12
CA GLN A 67 37.14 -8.28 4.58
C GLN A 67 36.33 -8.10 5.86
N LEU A 68 35.28 -8.90 6.02
CA LEU A 68 34.58 -9.08 7.30
C LEU A 68 35.18 -10.29 8.01
N VAL A 69 35.61 -10.09 9.26
CA VAL A 69 36.22 -11.13 10.10
C VAL A 69 35.43 -11.29 11.38
N GLU A 70 35.41 -12.51 11.92
CA GLU A 70 34.75 -12.80 13.19
C GLU A 70 35.40 -12.06 14.36
N SER A 71 34.58 -11.66 15.33
CA SER A 71 34.99 -10.88 16.49
C SER A 71 34.16 -11.24 17.72
N THR A 72 34.62 -10.79 18.88
CA THR A 72 33.87 -10.89 20.14
C THR A 72 32.87 -9.73 20.26
N TRP A 73 31.84 -9.89 21.10
CA TRP A 73 30.90 -8.81 21.39
C TRP A 73 31.58 -7.60 22.04
N ASP A 74 32.52 -7.83 22.95
CA ASP A 74 33.25 -6.75 23.63
C ASP A 74 34.10 -5.94 22.65
N GLU A 75 34.80 -6.60 21.72
CA GLU A 75 35.58 -5.93 20.70
C GLU A 75 34.68 -5.13 19.73
N ALA A 76 33.63 -5.77 19.20
CA ALA A 76 32.70 -5.12 18.27
C ALA A 76 32.06 -3.87 18.91
N MET A 77 31.58 -3.99 20.16
CA MET A 77 30.98 -2.88 20.88
C MET A 77 31.99 -1.81 21.27
N SER A 78 33.22 -2.18 21.63
CA SER A 78 34.29 -1.22 21.93
C SER A 78 34.61 -0.35 20.72
N ARG A 79 34.65 -0.91 19.50
CA ARG A 79 34.84 -0.16 18.26
C ARG A 79 33.69 0.82 18.01
N VAL A 80 32.44 0.39 18.18
CA VAL A 80 31.25 1.25 18.04
C VAL A 80 31.30 2.40 19.04
N VAL A 81 31.60 2.13 20.31
CA VAL A 81 31.68 3.14 21.37
C VAL A 81 32.81 4.13 21.12
N ALA A 82 34.02 3.64 20.81
CA ALA A 82 35.18 4.49 20.55
C ALA A 82 34.93 5.45 19.38
N ARG A 83 34.42 4.93 18.26
CA ARG A 83 34.12 5.76 17.09
C ARG A 83 32.99 6.74 17.36
N SER A 84 31.95 6.32 18.07
CA SER A 84 30.82 7.19 18.41
C SER A 84 31.26 8.35 19.30
N LYS A 85 32.07 8.09 20.33
CA LYS A 85 32.63 9.14 21.21
C LYS A 85 33.47 10.15 20.43
N GLN A 86 34.39 9.65 19.60
CA GLN A 86 35.21 10.51 18.75
C GLN A 86 34.34 11.44 17.88
N LEU A 87 33.34 10.89 17.20
CA LEU A 87 32.46 11.68 16.33
C LEU A 87 31.64 12.71 17.13
N LEU A 88 31.17 12.34 18.32
CA LEU A 88 30.45 13.26 19.20
C LEU A 88 31.33 14.42 19.66
N ASP A 89 32.60 14.15 20.01
CA ASP A 89 33.55 15.17 20.43
C ASP A 89 33.92 16.13 19.28
N GLU A 90 34.04 15.60 18.05
CA GLU A 90 34.46 16.37 16.87
C GLU A 90 33.31 17.14 16.19
N GLN A 91 32.12 16.54 16.08
CA GLN A 91 31.03 17.01 15.21
C GLN A 91 29.68 17.16 15.93
N GLY A 92 29.59 16.72 17.19
CA GLY A 92 28.37 16.77 17.97
C GLY A 92 27.31 15.71 17.59
N PRO A 93 26.14 15.72 18.24
CA PRO A 93 25.12 14.67 18.16
C PRO A 93 24.63 14.32 16.75
N SER A 94 24.51 15.31 15.87
CA SER A 94 23.96 15.14 14.51
C SER A 94 24.84 14.29 13.58
N THR A 95 26.05 13.92 14.00
CA THR A 95 26.90 12.97 13.26
C THR A 95 26.38 11.52 13.35
N LEU A 96 25.58 11.21 14.37
CA LEU A 96 25.05 9.86 14.60
C LEU A 96 23.61 9.75 14.09
N GLY A 97 23.36 8.74 13.27
CA GLY A 97 22.05 8.42 12.71
C GLY A 97 21.61 7.00 13.04
N PHE A 98 20.29 6.84 13.22
CA PHE A 98 19.63 5.57 13.53
C PHE A 98 18.63 5.24 12.43
N TYR A 99 18.84 4.12 11.74
CA TYR A 99 17.89 3.57 10.78
C TYR A 99 17.18 2.35 11.36
N THR A 100 15.94 2.53 11.75
CA THR A 100 15.10 1.59 12.51
C THR A 100 14.16 0.80 11.61
N SER A 101 13.38 -0.12 12.20
CA SER A 101 12.41 -0.94 11.49
C SER A 101 11.07 -1.02 12.23
N GLY A 102 9.96 -1.02 11.49
CA GLY A 102 8.63 -1.35 12.00
C GLY A 102 8.45 -2.82 12.43
N GLN A 103 9.47 -3.66 12.21
CA GLN A 103 9.51 -5.06 12.67
C GLN A 103 10.13 -5.18 14.07
N LEU A 104 10.57 -4.09 14.68
CA LEU A 104 11.05 -4.09 16.05
C LEU A 104 9.87 -4.23 17.01
N PHE A 105 10.15 -4.85 18.15
CA PHE A 105 9.26 -4.77 19.31
C PHE A 105 9.13 -3.31 19.77
N ALA A 106 7.97 -2.96 20.33
CA ALA A 106 7.68 -1.60 20.79
C ALA A 106 8.71 -1.14 21.84
N GLU A 107 9.14 -2.05 22.72
CA GLU A 107 10.15 -1.83 23.74
C GLU A 107 11.51 -1.47 23.11
N LYS A 108 11.93 -2.21 22.06
CA LYS A 108 13.18 -1.92 21.36
C LYS A 108 13.12 -0.57 20.65
N TYR A 109 11.98 -0.25 20.05
CA TYR A 109 11.76 1.03 19.38
C TYR A 109 11.83 2.18 20.39
N TYR A 110 11.17 2.03 21.54
CA TYR A 110 11.20 3.00 22.63
C TYR A 110 12.61 3.18 23.21
N THR A 111 13.32 2.09 23.49
CA THR A 111 14.71 2.14 23.99
C THR A 111 15.63 2.88 23.02
N LEU A 112 15.52 2.60 21.71
CA LEU A 112 16.30 3.32 20.70
C LEU A 112 15.98 4.83 20.68
N ALA A 113 14.70 5.19 20.79
CA ALA A 113 14.30 6.61 20.86
C ALA A 113 14.84 7.29 22.13
N ALA A 114 14.80 6.62 23.28
CA ALA A 114 15.35 7.13 24.53
C ALA A 114 16.87 7.34 24.45
N ILE A 115 17.61 6.41 23.83
CA ILE A 115 19.04 6.54 23.61
C ILE A 115 19.35 7.69 22.63
N ALA A 116 18.70 7.69 21.47
CA ALA A 116 19.01 8.64 20.41
C ALA A 116 18.63 10.08 20.78
N HIS A 117 17.39 10.31 21.23
CA HIS A 117 16.91 11.65 21.56
C HIS A 117 17.29 12.06 22.98
N GLY A 118 17.18 11.14 23.95
CA GLY A 118 17.36 11.47 25.36
C GLY A 118 18.81 11.50 25.81
N ALA A 119 19.62 10.53 25.39
CA ALA A 119 21.02 10.44 25.82
C ALA A 119 21.99 11.11 24.83
N ILE A 120 21.88 10.80 23.54
CA ILE A 120 22.79 11.33 22.52
C ILE A 120 22.36 12.74 22.09
N GLY A 121 21.06 13.01 22.03
CA GLY A 121 20.53 14.29 21.55
C GLY A 121 20.48 14.42 20.02
N THR A 122 20.54 13.30 19.29
CA THR A 122 20.40 13.33 17.82
C THR A 122 18.92 13.29 17.41
N ASN A 123 18.58 14.02 16.35
CA ASN A 123 17.27 13.94 15.69
C ASN A 123 17.31 13.07 14.42
N HIS A 124 18.46 12.50 14.07
CA HIS A 124 18.59 11.63 12.91
C HIS A 124 18.12 10.21 13.23
N VAL A 125 16.83 10.07 13.52
CA VAL A 125 16.16 8.79 13.76
C VAL A 125 15.07 8.63 12.71
N ASP A 126 15.21 7.60 11.89
CA ASP A 126 14.23 7.28 10.85
C ASP A 126 14.17 5.77 10.63
N GLY A 127 13.32 5.26 9.74
CA GLY A 127 13.24 3.82 9.50
C GLY A 127 12.49 3.43 8.24
N ASN A 128 12.42 2.12 8.00
CA ASN A 128 11.70 1.57 6.84
C ASN A 128 10.20 1.92 6.81
N THR A 129 9.62 2.29 7.95
CA THR A 129 8.23 2.77 8.07
C THR A 129 8.02 4.06 7.28
N ARG A 130 9.04 4.90 7.08
CA ARG A 130 8.96 6.07 6.19
C ARG A 130 8.60 5.68 4.76
N LEU A 131 9.13 4.55 4.29
CA LEU A 131 8.90 4.04 2.94
C LEU A 131 7.51 3.39 2.77
N CYS A 132 6.76 3.22 3.86
CA CYS A 132 5.50 2.49 3.86
C CYS A 132 4.33 3.34 4.36
N THR A 133 4.37 3.78 5.62
CA THR A 133 3.18 4.30 6.32
C THR A 133 3.20 5.80 6.55
N ALA A 134 4.30 6.51 6.25
CA ALA A 134 4.40 7.95 6.53
C ALA A 134 3.30 8.79 5.89
N THR A 135 2.97 8.54 4.61
CA THR A 135 1.89 9.27 3.92
C THR A 135 0.52 8.98 4.53
N ALA A 136 0.28 7.74 4.97
CA ALA A 136 -0.96 7.36 5.62
C ALA A 136 -1.09 8.02 7.00
N ALA A 137 -0.04 7.96 7.82
CA ALA A 137 0.01 8.59 9.14
C ALA A 137 -0.24 10.10 9.06
N GLU A 138 0.38 10.79 8.09
CA GLU A 138 0.14 12.22 7.88
C GLU A 138 -1.30 12.49 7.41
N SER A 139 -1.82 11.69 6.48
CA SER A 139 -3.20 11.84 6.00
C SER A 139 -4.23 11.66 7.11
N LEU A 140 -4.00 10.70 8.02
CA LEU A 140 -4.83 10.48 9.19
C LEU A 140 -4.77 11.66 10.16
N LYS A 141 -3.58 12.17 10.49
CA LYS A 141 -3.43 13.36 11.35
C LYS A 141 -4.12 14.59 10.76
N GLN A 142 -3.99 14.81 9.46
CA GLN A 142 -4.66 15.94 8.78
C GLN A 142 -6.19 15.79 8.78
N SER A 143 -6.71 14.56 8.70
CA SER A 143 -8.15 14.29 8.60
C SER A 143 -8.85 14.17 9.96
N PHE A 144 -8.18 13.55 10.94
CA PHE A 144 -8.75 13.13 12.22
C PHE A 144 -8.02 13.71 13.44
N GLY A 145 -6.92 14.43 13.26
CA GLY A 145 -6.13 15.02 14.35
C GLY A 145 -5.22 14.04 15.08
N CYS A 146 -5.28 12.74 14.76
CA CYS A 146 -4.42 11.71 15.33
C CYS A 146 -4.01 10.68 14.26
N ASP A 147 -2.97 9.91 14.58
CA ASP A 147 -2.62 8.70 13.84
C ASP A 147 -3.39 7.49 14.41
N GLY A 148 -3.49 6.42 13.62
CA GLY A 148 -4.21 5.19 13.96
C GLY A 148 -5.44 4.96 13.08
N GLN A 149 -5.65 3.70 12.70
CA GLN A 149 -6.81 3.31 11.92
C GLN A 149 -8.05 3.30 12.83
N PRO A 150 -9.13 4.04 12.49
CA PRO A 150 -10.36 4.02 13.27
C PRO A 150 -11.19 2.74 13.08
N ALA A 151 -10.83 1.94 12.07
CA ALA A 151 -11.53 0.73 11.65
C ALA A 151 -10.92 -0.54 12.27
N SER A 152 -11.66 -1.64 12.19
CA SER A 152 -11.25 -2.97 12.65
C SER A 152 -11.49 -4.01 11.56
N TYR A 153 -10.79 -5.15 11.61
CA TYR A 153 -11.02 -6.25 10.68
C TYR A 153 -12.44 -6.83 10.75
N SER A 154 -13.17 -6.61 11.85
CA SER A 154 -14.59 -6.94 11.98
C SER A 154 -15.48 -6.20 10.95
N ASP A 155 -15.04 -5.05 10.44
CA ASP A 155 -15.80 -4.26 9.47
C ASP A 155 -15.93 -5.01 8.13
N VAL A 156 -14.97 -5.89 7.80
CA VAL A 156 -15.04 -6.78 6.63
C VAL A 156 -16.27 -7.68 6.69
N ASP A 157 -16.68 -8.10 7.89
CA ASP A 157 -17.82 -9.00 8.03
C ASP A 157 -19.16 -8.30 7.79
N HIS A 158 -19.21 -6.98 7.98
CA HIS A 158 -20.44 -6.21 8.00
C HIS A 158 -20.59 -5.32 6.75
N ALA A 159 -19.52 -5.13 5.99
CA ALA A 159 -19.54 -4.27 4.82
C ALA A 159 -20.50 -4.78 3.75
N ASP A 160 -21.30 -3.87 3.18
CA ASP A 160 -22.06 -4.09 1.94
C ASP A 160 -21.22 -3.82 0.69
N VAL A 161 -20.17 -3.00 0.84
CA VAL A 161 -19.23 -2.63 -0.23
C VAL A 161 -17.81 -2.65 0.32
N ILE A 162 -16.91 -3.31 -0.39
CA ILE A 162 -15.48 -3.31 -0.09
C ILE A 162 -14.77 -2.65 -1.26
N ALA A 163 -14.15 -1.50 -1.03
CA ALA A 163 -13.41 -0.74 -2.04
C ALA A 163 -11.91 -0.79 -1.78
N LEU A 164 -11.15 -1.35 -2.72
CA LEU A 164 -9.72 -1.56 -2.62
C LEU A 164 -8.97 -0.64 -3.58
N PHE A 165 -8.34 0.41 -3.03
CA PHE A 165 -7.57 1.39 -3.78
C PHE A 165 -6.08 1.02 -3.80
N GLY A 166 -5.61 0.48 -4.92
CA GLY A 166 -4.23 0.01 -5.09
C GLY A 166 -3.84 -1.15 -4.16
N HIS A 167 -4.82 -1.79 -3.50
CA HIS A 167 -4.57 -2.82 -2.49
C HIS A 167 -4.71 -4.23 -3.07
N ASN A 168 -3.58 -4.87 -3.35
CA ASN A 168 -3.53 -6.28 -3.76
C ASN A 168 -3.54 -7.19 -2.52
N VAL A 169 -4.64 -7.18 -1.77
CA VAL A 169 -4.80 -7.94 -0.53
C VAL A 169 -4.58 -9.44 -0.73
N ALA A 170 -4.93 -9.97 -1.91
CA ALA A 170 -4.82 -11.40 -2.23
C ALA A 170 -3.40 -11.97 -2.16
N GLU A 171 -2.40 -11.16 -2.48
CA GLU A 171 -0.98 -11.59 -2.49
C GLU A 171 -0.20 -11.07 -1.28
N THR A 172 -0.81 -10.19 -0.49
CA THR A 172 -0.10 -9.49 0.58
C THR A 172 -0.55 -9.89 1.99
N GLN A 173 -1.79 -10.37 2.15
CA GLN A 173 -2.47 -10.44 3.44
C GLN A 173 -3.46 -11.62 3.55
N ALA A 174 -3.41 -12.35 4.67
CA ALA A 174 -4.31 -13.48 4.96
C ALA A 174 -5.82 -13.10 5.02
N VAL A 175 -6.12 -11.83 5.32
CA VAL A 175 -7.51 -11.30 5.39
C VAL A 175 -8.26 -11.44 4.06
N TRP A 176 -7.57 -11.65 2.94
CA TRP A 176 -8.21 -11.99 1.67
C TRP A 176 -9.15 -13.20 1.79
N SER A 177 -8.77 -14.20 2.58
CA SER A 177 -9.61 -15.39 2.79
C SER A 177 -10.95 -15.05 3.46
N ARG A 178 -10.97 -14.05 4.36
CA ARG A 178 -12.19 -13.54 5.00
C ARG A 178 -13.08 -12.78 4.02
N ILE A 179 -12.48 -12.00 3.12
CA ILE A 179 -13.21 -11.34 2.02
C ILE A 179 -13.84 -12.40 1.10
N LEU A 180 -13.12 -13.47 0.77
CA LEU A 180 -13.65 -14.57 -0.03
C LEU A 180 -14.83 -15.28 0.65
N ASP A 181 -14.75 -15.53 1.96
CA ASP A 181 -15.88 -16.10 2.71
C ASP A 181 -17.11 -15.20 2.63
N ARG A 182 -16.92 -13.88 2.75
CA ARG A 182 -18.02 -12.92 2.61
C ARG A 182 -18.62 -12.94 1.21
N LEU A 183 -17.81 -13.01 0.17
CA LEU A 183 -18.26 -13.12 -1.23
C LEU A 183 -18.99 -14.44 -1.54
N ALA A 184 -18.64 -15.53 -0.86
CA ALA A 184 -19.31 -16.82 -1.02
C ALA A 184 -20.54 -16.98 -0.09
N GLY A 185 -20.70 -16.09 0.88
CA GLY A 185 -21.77 -16.12 1.88
C GLY A 185 -23.14 -15.69 1.33
N PRO A 186 -24.18 -15.76 2.18
CA PRO A 186 -25.56 -15.47 1.77
C PRO A 186 -25.80 -13.99 1.40
N ASN A 187 -25.03 -13.07 1.99
CA ASN A 187 -25.14 -11.62 1.77
C ASN A 187 -23.78 -11.08 1.29
N PRO A 188 -23.39 -11.32 0.03
CA PRO A 188 -22.06 -10.96 -0.44
C PRO A 188 -21.91 -9.45 -0.65
N PRO A 189 -20.78 -8.84 -0.20
CA PRO A 189 -20.51 -7.43 -0.49
C PRO A 189 -20.21 -7.21 -1.98
N SER A 190 -20.47 -5.99 -2.46
CA SER A 190 -19.93 -5.54 -3.74
C SER A 190 -18.45 -5.20 -3.61
N LEU A 191 -17.60 -5.93 -4.33
CA LEU A 191 -16.15 -5.68 -4.36
C LEU A 191 -15.79 -4.72 -5.50
N LEU A 192 -15.17 -3.59 -5.16
CA LEU A 192 -14.59 -2.61 -6.09
C LEU A 192 -13.07 -2.66 -6.01
N CYS A 193 -12.40 -2.83 -7.14
CA CYS A 193 -10.94 -2.75 -7.26
C CYS A 193 -10.55 -1.53 -8.08
N VAL A 194 -9.68 -0.68 -7.52
CA VAL A 194 -9.05 0.45 -8.23
C VAL A 194 -7.54 0.19 -8.28
N ASP A 195 -7.07 -0.53 -9.29
CA ASP A 195 -5.65 -0.87 -9.48
C ASP A 195 -5.34 -0.79 -10.99
N PRO A 196 -4.26 -0.11 -11.43
CA PRO A 196 -3.85 -0.11 -12.84
C PRO A 196 -3.61 -1.52 -13.42
N ARG A 197 -3.34 -2.52 -12.57
CA ARG A 197 -3.01 -3.89 -12.96
C ARG A 197 -4.22 -4.82 -12.85
N ASP A 198 -4.19 -5.87 -13.66
CA ASP A 198 -5.15 -6.99 -13.58
C ASP A 198 -4.70 -8.02 -12.53
N THR A 199 -4.95 -7.70 -11.26
CA THR A 199 -4.59 -8.54 -10.09
C THR A 199 -5.64 -9.62 -9.81
N VAL A 200 -5.34 -10.55 -8.89
CA VAL A 200 -6.33 -11.54 -8.39
C VAL A 200 -7.57 -10.83 -7.84
N VAL A 201 -7.37 -9.72 -7.12
CA VAL A 201 -8.44 -8.88 -6.58
C VAL A 201 -9.30 -8.29 -7.70
N ALA A 202 -8.67 -7.74 -8.75
CA ALA A 202 -9.37 -7.17 -9.90
C ALA A 202 -10.22 -8.22 -10.65
N ARG A 203 -9.75 -9.46 -10.74
CA ARG A 203 -10.52 -10.54 -11.36
C ARG A 203 -11.72 -10.97 -10.53
N ALA A 204 -11.62 -10.88 -9.22
CA ALA A 204 -12.69 -11.23 -8.28
C ALA A 204 -13.68 -10.07 -8.03
N SER A 205 -13.35 -8.85 -8.44
CA SER A 205 -14.17 -7.67 -8.17
C SER A 205 -15.35 -7.54 -9.15
N ALA A 206 -16.47 -7.04 -8.65
CA ALA A 206 -17.64 -6.71 -9.48
C ALA A 206 -17.31 -5.54 -10.43
N VAL A 207 -16.52 -4.58 -9.95
CA VAL A 207 -16.01 -3.46 -10.74
C VAL A 207 -14.49 -3.40 -10.62
N HIS A 208 -13.81 -3.31 -11.76
CA HIS A 208 -12.37 -3.01 -11.84
C HIS A 208 -12.16 -1.70 -12.59
N LEU A 209 -11.63 -0.71 -11.89
CA LEU A 209 -11.16 0.54 -12.45
C LEU A 209 -9.64 0.48 -12.59
N ALA A 210 -9.15 0.59 -13.82
CA ALA A 210 -7.72 0.58 -14.12
C ALA A 210 -7.26 2.01 -14.48
N PRO A 211 -6.98 2.88 -13.49
CA PRO A 211 -6.44 4.20 -13.77
C PRO A 211 -5.05 4.13 -14.39
N LEU A 212 -4.63 5.22 -15.02
CA LEU A 212 -3.22 5.41 -15.32
C LEU A 212 -2.45 5.65 -14.00
N PRO A 213 -1.21 5.16 -13.86
CA PRO A 213 -0.40 5.43 -12.68
C PRO A 213 -0.30 6.94 -12.41
N GLY A 214 -0.63 7.35 -11.18
CA GLY A 214 -0.63 8.76 -10.75
C GLY A 214 -1.92 9.55 -11.02
N THR A 215 -2.96 8.94 -11.61
CA THR A 215 -4.24 9.63 -11.89
C THR A 215 -5.39 9.21 -10.96
N ASN A 216 -5.13 8.42 -9.93
CA ASN A 216 -6.10 7.96 -8.94
C ASN A 216 -6.80 9.10 -8.15
N GLY A 217 -6.25 10.31 -8.15
CA GLY A 217 -6.93 11.50 -7.61
C GLY A 217 -7.99 12.12 -8.52
N ARG A 218 -8.11 11.66 -9.78
CA ARG A 218 -9.06 12.20 -10.78
C ARG A 218 -10.10 11.14 -11.14
N PRO A 219 -11.34 11.26 -10.64
CA PRO A 219 -12.42 10.33 -10.96
C PRO A 219 -12.75 10.22 -12.46
N CYS A 220 -12.41 11.24 -13.25
CA CYS A 220 -12.81 11.32 -14.66
C CYS A 220 -11.92 10.52 -15.62
N ASP A 221 -10.75 10.02 -15.18
CA ASP A 221 -9.79 9.33 -16.07
C ASP A 221 -9.81 7.80 -15.91
N TYR A 222 -10.80 7.24 -15.20
CA TYR A 222 -10.94 5.80 -15.07
C TYR A 222 -11.45 5.17 -16.37
N SER A 223 -10.62 4.33 -16.99
CA SER A 223 -11.10 3.42 -18.03
C SER A 223 -11.88 2.28 -17.36
N PHE A 224 -13.19 2.25 -17.56
CA PHE A 224 -14.07 1.21 -17.01
C PHE A 224 -13.84 -0.11 -17.76
N ARG A 225 -13.43 -1.14 -17.03
CA ARG A 225 -13.57 -2.54 -17.48
C ARG A 225 -14.64 -3.20 -16.62
N GLY A 226 -15.90 -2.84 -16.87
CA GLY A 226 -17.04 -3.50 -16.24
C GLY A 226 -17.30 -4.87 -16.86
N ARG A 227 -17.45 -5.91 -16.05
CA ARG A 227 -18.20 -7.10 -16.46
C ARG A 227 -19.68 -6.81 -16.24
N ALA A 228 -20.40 -6.48 -17.31
CA ALA A 228 -21.85 -6.40 -17.26
C ALA A 228 -22.42 -7.81 -17.00
N GLY A 229 -23.14 -7.96 -15.88
CA GLY A 229 -24.16 -8.98 -15.64
C GLY A 229 -23.78 -10.45 -15.84
N GLN A 230 -23.38 -11.12 -14.76
CA GLN A 230 -23.91 -12.45 -14.46
C GLN A 230 -24.44 -12.41 -13.03
N GLY A 231 -25.75 -12.61 -12.88
CA GLY A 231 -26.39 -12.82 -11.58
C GLY A 231 -25.84 -14.06 -10.87
N PRO A 232 -26.38 -14.41 -9.69
CA PRO A 232 -25.87 -15.54 -8.92
C PRO A 232 -25.87 -16.80 -9.79
N ALA A 233 -24.75 -17.51 -9.79
CA ALA A 233 -24.60 -18.76 -10.52
C ALA A 233 -25.63 -19.79 -10.01
N GLN A 234 -26.80 -19.81 -10.65
CA GLN A 234 -27.70 -20.95 -10.56
C GLN A 234 -27.06 -22.12 -11.31
N GLY A 235 -26.79 -23.21 -10.60
CA GLY A 235 -26.65 -24.52 -11.23
C GLY A 235 -25.32 -25.25 -11.04
N LEU A 236 -24.80 -25.38 -9.82
CA LEU A 236 -24.11 -26.62 -9.46
C LEU A 236 -25.19 -27.67 -9.17
N ARG A 237 -25.65 -28.38 -10.22
CA ARG A 237 -26.44 -29.60 -10.05
C ARG A 237 -25.57 -30.68 -9.40
N PRO A 238 -26.06 -31.42 -8.41
CA PRO A 238 -25.33 -32.54 -7.84
C PRO A 238 -25.29 -33.68 -8.87
N ALA A 239 -24.09 -34.13 -9.23
CA ALA A 239 -23.93 -35.38 -9.95
C ALA A 239 -24.30 -36.53 -8.99
N GLN A 240 -25.56 -36.96 -9.06
CA GLN A 240 -26.02 -38.21 -8.46
C GLN A 240 -25.28 -39.39 -9.10
N GLY A 241 -24.91 -40.34 -8.26
CA GLY A 241 -24.04 -41.45 -8.59
C GLY A 241 -24.56 -42.38 -9.69
N ARG A 242 -23.61 -42.99 -10.40
CA ARG A 242 -23.77 -44.31 -10.98
C ARG A 242 -22.63 -45.22 -10.53
N THR A 243 -23.06 -46.45 -10.27
CA THR A 243 -22.43 -47.59 -9.60
C THR A 243 -21.15 -48.12 -10.25
N ARG A 244 -20.36 -48.81 -9.41
CA ARG A 244 -19.01 -49.38 -9.62
C ARG A 244 -18.90 -50.52 -10.66
N GLY A 245 -17.70 -50.64 -11.25
CA GLY A 245 -16.92 -51.89 -11.38
C GLY A 245 -16.21 -52.13 -12.73
N PRO A 246 -15.08 -52.89 -12.81
CA PRO A 246 -13.94 -53.00 -11.89
C PRO A 246 -12.57 -52.70 -12.56
N LEU A 247 -11.55 -52.60 -11.70
CA LEU A 247 -10.14 -52.29 -11.96
C LEU A 247 -9.40 -53.22 -12.93
N ARG A 248 -8.48 -52.67 -13.74
CA ARG A 248 -7.26 -53.37 -14.22
C ARG A 248 -6.02 -52.47 -14.09
N ARG A 249 -4.94 -53.06 -13.54
CA ARG A 249 -3.59 -52.50 -13.34
C ARG A 249 -2.66 -52.84 -14.53
N ALA A 250 -1.72 -51.95 -14.85
CA ALA A 250 -0.28 -52.15 -15.21
C ALA A 250 0.23 -50.90 -15.97
N ARG A 251 1.13 -50.06 -15.41
CA ARG A 251 2.62 -50.05 -15.37
C ARG A 251 3.33 -49.52 -16.66
N PRO A 252 4.54 -48.92 -16.53
CA PRO A 252 4.96 -47.71 -17.26
C PRO A 252 6.11 -47.89 -18.27
N GLY A 253 6.29 -46.88 -19.15
CA GLY A 253 7.54 -46.60 -19.88
C GLY A 253 7.33 -46.29 -21.37
N GLU A 254 7.72 -45.09 -21.82
CA GLU A 254 8.69 -44.88 -22.91
C GLU A 254 8.85 -43.39 -23.28
N VAL A 255 10.08 -43.08 -23.70
CA VAL A 255 10.65 -41.77 -24.07
C VAL A 255 10.60 -41.63 -25.60
N VAL A 256 10.94 -40.42 -26.10
CA VAL A 256 11.26 -40.00 -27.49
C VAL A 256 10.11 -39.22 -28.15
N GLY A 257 10.26 -38.05 -28.78
CA GLY A 257 11.44 -37.28 -29.19
C GLY A 257 11.04 -35.91 -29.78
N ARG A 258 12.05 -35.07 -30.03
CA ARG A 258 12.03 -33.66 -30.45
C ARG A 258 11.51 -33.43 -31.88
N SER A 259 10.93 -32.23 -32.16
CA SER A 259 11.41 -31.29 -33.22
C SER A 259 10.56 -30.01 -33.40
N ARG A 260 11.19 -28.86 -33.05
CA ARG A 260 11.24 -27.48 -33.61
C ARG A 260 10.10 -26.79 -34.42
N PRO A 261 10.09 -25.42 -34.44
CA PRO A 261 8.92 -24.57 -34.70
C PRO A 261 8.89 -23.93 -36.11
N ARG A 262 7.72 -23.42 -36.52
CA ARG A 262 7.56 -22.54 -37.69
C ARG A 262 6.96 -21.19 -37.31
N THR A 263 7.72 -20.15 -37.62
CA THR A 263 7.38 -18.72 -37.68
C THR A 263 6.46 -18.39 -38.85
N GLY A 264 5.59 -17.39 -38.69
CA GLY A 264 4.79 -16.85 -39.79
C GLY A 264 4.15 -15.50 -39.44
N HIS A 265 4.87 -14.40 -39.71
CA HIS A 265 4.35 -13.04 -39.78
C HIS A 265 3.34 -12.88 -40.93
N ARG A 266 2.21 -12.20 -40.68
CA ARG A 266 1.51 -11.37 -41.68
C ARG A 266 0.76 -10.20 -41.00
N ARG A 267 1.10 -8.97 -41.40
CA ARG A 267 0.27 -7.75 -41.31
C ARG A 267 -0.29 -7.46 -42.71
N PRO A 268 -1.44 -6.78 -42.82
CA PRO A 268 -1.55 -5.66 -43.78
C PRO A 268 -2.32 -4.44 -43.21
N ALA A 269 -1.79 -3.23 -43.43
CA ALA A 269 -2.29 -2.18 -44.36
C ALA A 269 -3.41 -1.30 -43.76
N LEU A 270 -3.12 -0.07 -43.29
CA LEU A 270 -3.07 1.21 -44.03
C LEU A 270 -4.37 1.56 -44.77
N TRP A 271 -5.18 2.44 -44.16
CA TRP A 271 -6.13 3.30 -44.86
C TRP A 271 -5.90 4.75 -44.42
N ARG A 272 -5.47 5.58 -45.38
CA ARG A 272 -5.50 7.05 -45.31
C ARG A 272 -6.85 7.54 -45.83
N ARG A 273 -7.45 8.53 -45.16
CA ARG A 273 -8.39 9.48 -45.76
C ARG A 273 -8.07 10.88 -45.25
N THR A 274 -7.87 11.78 -46.21
CA THR A 274 -7.59 13.21 -46.08
C THR A 274 -8.89 14.01 -46.14
N GLY A 275 -8.98 15.10 -45.37
CA GLY A 275 -9.97 16.17 -45.52
C GLY A 275 -9.97 17.16 -44.33
N PRO A 276 -10.11 18.48 -44.52
CA PRO A 276 -9.36 19.49 -43.75
C PRO A 276 -10.21 20.33 -42.77
N ARG A 277 -9.57 20.91 -41.73
CA ARG A 277 -9.67 22.33 -41.29
C ARG A 277 -8.87 22.60 -40.00
N SER A 278 -7.73 23.26 -40.19
CA SER A 278 -7.10 24.32 -39.40
C SER A 278 -7.47 24.54 -37.92
N THR A 279 -6.47 24.41 -37.04
CA THR A 279 -6.13 25.34 -35.93
C THR A 279 -4.65 25.11 -35.54
N PRO A 280 -3.93 26.13 -35.03
CA PRO A 280 -2.49 26.30 -35.31
C PRO A 280 -1.56 25.39 -34.49
N GLU A 281 -0.49 24.95 -35.16
CA GLU A 281 0.59 24.11 -34.65
C GLU A 281 1.43 24.82 -33.57
N PHE A 282 1.55 24.18 -32.40
CA PHE A 282 2.65 24.44 -31.47
C PHE A 282 3.82 23.53 -31.86
N ARG A 283 4.92 24.12 -32.37
CA ARG A 283 6.15 23.40 -32.75
C ARG A 283 6.65 22.52 -31.59
N ARG A 284 6.74 21.21 -31.82
CA ARG A 284 7.51 20.29 -30.98
C ARG A 284 8.98 20.34 -31.40
N THR A 285 9.82 20.94 -30.56
CA THR A 285 11.26 20.65 -30.57
C THR A 285 11.46 19.21 -30.10
N GLY A 286 12.26 18.46 -30.87
CA GLY A 286 12.45 17.03 -30.72
C GLY A 286 13.16 16.66 -29.43
N ILE A 287 12.61 15.66 -28.74
CA ILE A 287 13.33 14.80 -27.80
C ILE A 287 12.88 13.37 -28.11
N ASP A 288 13.83 12.54 -28.48
CA ASP A 288 13.69 11.12 -28.82
C ASP A 288 13.10 10.32 -27.62
N PRO A 289 11.97 9.60 -27.77
CA PRO A 289 11.27 8.96 -26.66
C PRO A 289 11.66 7.50 -26.39
N TYR A 290 12.73 6.94 -26.99
CA TYR A 290 12.97 5.49 -26.86
C TYR A 290 13.71 5.01 -25.59
N GLY A 291 14.23 5.90 -24.74
CA GLY A 291 15.02 5.53 -23.55
C GLY A 291 14.25 5.38 -22.23
N SER A 292 13.06 5.96 -22.09
CA SER A 292 12.40 6.17 -20.78
C SER A 292 11.39 5.09 -20.36
N GLN A 293 11.13 4.10 -21.21
CA GLN A 293 10.15 3.04 -20.91
C GLN A 293 10.63 1.97 -19.91
N ARG A 294 11.85 2.06 -19.39
CA ARG A 294 12.42 1.03 -18.49
C ARG A 294 12.53 1.44 -17.01
N THR A 295 12.24 2.68 -16.63
CA THR A 295 12.42 3.16 -15.24
C THR A 295 11.16 3.69 -14.56
N GLY A 296 9.98 3.64 -15.20
CA GLY A 296 8.69 3.96 -14.56
C GLY A 296 8.50 5.41 -14.09
N ARG A 297 9.52 6.27 -14.17
CA ARG A 297 9.40 7.71 -13.93
C ARG A 297 8.89 8.38 -15.19
N GLN A 298 7.61 8.76 -15.19
CA GLN A 298 7.14 9.77 -16.14
C GLN A 298 7.69 11.17 -15.76
N PRO A 299 7.92 12.06 -16.76
CA PRO A 299 8.48 13.42 -16.58
C PRO A 299 7.53 14.33 -15.74
N PRO A 300 7.88 15.58 -15.36
CA PRO A 300 7.24 16.43 -14.31
C PRO A 300 5.72 16.74 -14.41
N ARG A 301 5.00 16.08 -15.32
CA ARG A 301 3.55 16.16 -15.50
C ARG A 301 2.75 15.83 -14.24
N THR A 302 3.13 14.84 -13.44
CA THR A 302 2.33 14.45 -12.26
C THR A 302 2.32 15.53 -11.18
N GLY A 303 3.46 16.17 -10.91
CA GLY A 303 3.53 17.29 -9.99
C GLY A 303 2.72 18.49 -10.49
N LEU A 304 2.84 18.83 -11.78
CA LEU A 304 2.06 19.90 -12.38
C LEU A 304 0.55 19.62 -12.36
N LEU A 305 0.13 18.36 -12.51
CA LEU A 305 -1.27 17.95 -12.38
C LEU A 305 -1.79 18.12 -10.94
N LEU A 306 -0.97 17.78 -9.94
CA LEU A 306 -1.30 18.02 -8.53
C LEU A 306 -1.46 19.52 -8.24
N LEU A 307 -0.56 20.38 -8.74
CA LEU A 307 -0.70 21.83 -8.59
C LEU A 307 -1.96 22.36 -9.29
N ALA A 308 -2.29 21.84 -10.48
CA ALA A 308 -3.51 22.21 -11.18
C ALA A 308 -4.77 21.84 -10.38
N ASP A 309 -4.78 20.66 -9.75
CA ASP A 309 -5.90 20.21 -8.93
C ASP A 309 -6.03 21.00 -7.62
N LEU A 310 -4.92 21.26 -6.92
CA LEU A 310 -4.90 22.12 -5.74
C LEU A 310 -5.39 23.53 -6.06
N ARG A 311 -4.98 24.10 -7.19
CA ARG A 311 -5.47 25.41 -7.66
C ARG A 311 -6.97 25.39 -7.94
N ARG A 312 -7.46 24.32 -8.57
CA ARG A 312 -8.89 24.16 -8.84
C ARG A 312 -9.70 24.03 -7.54
N LEU A 313 -9.23 23.23 -6.58
CA LEU A 313 -9.86 23.08 -5.27
C LEU A 313 -9.86 24.40 -4.50
N HIS A 314 -8.74 25.12 -4.50
CA HIS A 314 -8.64 26.43 -3.86
C HIS A 314 -9.67 27.43 -4.42
N ARG A 315 -9.78 27.53 -5.75
CA ARG A 315 -10.75 28.41 -6.40
C ARG A 315 -12.20 28.03 -6.08
N LYS A 316 -12.51 26.74 -6.03
CA LYS A 316 -13.85 26.26 -5.64
C LYS A 316 -14.15 26.59 -4.18
N ALA A 317 -13.23 26.29 -3.27
CA ALA A 317 -13.40 26.60 -1.85
C ALA A 317 -13.53 28.11 -1.61
N ALA A 318 -12.80 28.94 -2.36
CA ALA A 318 -12.92 30.40 -2.28
C ALA A 318 -14.29 30.89 -2.73
N GLY A 319 -14.81 30.35 -3.84
CA GLY A 319 -16.16 30.66 -4.31
C GLY A 319 -17.23 30.27 -3.29
N VAL A 320 -17.18 29.04 -2.78
CA VAL A 320 -18.14 28.55 -1.78
C VAL A 320 -18.03 29.34 -0.46
N ALA A 321 -16.84 29.77 -0.05
CA ALA A 321 -16.68 30.62 1.12
C ALA A 321 -17.38 31.98 0.94
N LEU A 322 -17.24 32.60 -0.24
CA LEU A 322 -17.96 33.83 -0.56
C LEU A 322 -19.48 33.61 -0.56
N ASP A 323 -19.95 32.49 -1.13
CA ASP A 323 -21.38 32.15 -1.11
C ASP A 323 -21.90 32.01 0.33
N TRP A 324 -21.12 31.42 1.23
CA TRP A 324 -21.46 31.34 2.65
C TRP A 324 -21.52 32.71 3.34
N GLU A 325 -20.61 33.63 3.02
CA GLU A 325 -20.65 35.00 3.55
C GLU A 325 -21.91 35.74 3.11
N LEU A 326 -22.23 35.67 1.81
CA LEU A 326 -23.44 36.28 1.26
C LEU A 326 -24.71 35.68 1.90
N LEU A 327 -24.74 34.35 2.05
CA LEU A 327 -25.86 33.65 2.68
C LEU A 327 -26.00 34.03 4.15
N ALA A 328 -24.90 34.13 4.90
CA ALA A 328 -24.92 34.54 6.30
C ALA A 328 -25.44 35.97 6.48
N GLN A 329 -25.00 36.91 5.63
CA GLN A 329 -25.50 38.29 5.63
C GLN A 329 -26.99 38.36 5.28
N GLY A 330 -27.42 37.61 4.27
CA GLY A 330 -28.83 37.50 3.89
C GLY A 330 -29.69 36.92 5.01
N ALA A 331 -29.23 35.85 5.66
CA ALA A 331 -29.91 35.21 6.78
C ALA A 331 -30.08 36.17 7.98
N GLN A 332 -29.03 36.93 8.30
CA GLN A 332 -29.08 37.96 9.35
C GLN A 332 -30.08 39.07 9.01
N ALA A 333 -30.07 39.57 7.78
CA ALA A 333 -31.00 40.61 7.33
C ALA A 333 -32.47 40.13 7.36
N ALA A 334 -32.71 38.87 6.99
CA ALA A 334 -34.03 38.24 7.00
C ALA A 334 -34.48 37.77 8.40
N LYS A 335 -33.59 37.78 9.40
CA LYS A 335 -33.80 37.22 10.75
C LYS A 335 -34.15 35.72 10.73
N ASP A 336 -33.58 34.98 9.79
CA ASP A 336 -33.72 33.52 9.69
C ASP A 336 -32.69 32.83 10.58
N THR A 337 -33.11 32.37 11.76
CA THR A 337 -32.24 31.79 12.78
C THR A 337 -31.63 30.45 12.36
N ASP A 338 -32.39 29.63 11.65
CA ASP A 338 -31.96 28.28 11.24
C ASP A 338 -30.86 28.39 10.18
N LEU A 339 -31.03 29.32 9.25
CA LEU A 339 -30.04 29.59 8.20
C LEU A 339 -28.77 30.25 8.77
N VAL A 340 -28.89 31.12 9.78
CA VAL A 340 -27.74 31.65 10.52
C VAL A 340 -26.97 30.52 11.19
N GLU A 341 -27.63 29.60 11.90
CA GLU A 341 -26.95 28.48 12.55
C GLU A 341 -26.25 27.56 11.52
N LEU A 342 -26.91 27.26 10.40
CA LEU A 342 -26.33 26.46 9.34
C LEU A 342 -25.06 27.10 8.78
N THR A 343 -25.08 28.40 8.48
CA THR A 343 -23.92 29.12 7.96
C THR A 343 -22.78 29.15 8.99
N GLN A 344 -23.06 29.39 10.27
CA GLN A 344 -22.06 29.37 11.35
C GLN A 344 -21.40 28.00 11.52
N ARG A 345 -22.15 26.90 11.32
CA ARG A 345 -21.62 25.54 11.42
C ARG A 345 -20.82 25.11 10.19
N CYS A 346 -21.27 25.47 9.00
CA CYS A 346 -20.71 24.98 7.73
C CYS A 346 -19.57 25.86 7.18
N HIS A 347 -19.70 27.19 7.27
CA HIS A 347 -18.73 28.12 6.70
C HIS A 347 -17.30 27.91 7.24
N PRO A 348 -17.07 27.70 8.56
CA PRO A 348 -15.72 27.41 9.08
C PRO A 348 -15.07 26.16 8.46
N GLN A 349 -15.87 25.19 8.01
CA GLN A 349 -15.35 23.97 7.37
C GLN A 349 -14.78 24.30 5.98
N THR A 350 -15.48 25.11 5.19
CA THR A 350 -14.99 25.61 3.89
C THR A 350 -13.75 26.48 4.08
N LEU A 351 -13.71 27.33 5.12
CA LEU A 351 -12.52 28.14 5.43
C LEU A 351 -11.30 27.28 5.79
N ARG A 352 -11.49 26.15 6.48
CA ARG A 352 -10.40 25.18 6.72
C ARG A 352 -9.85 24.60 5.42
N GLN A 353 -10.72 24.19 4.49
CA GLN A 353 -10.31 23.69 3.18
C GLN A 353 -9.58 24.77 2.36
N LEU A 354 -10.04 26.02 2.42
CA LEU A 354 -9.40 27.15 1.76
C LEU A 354 -7.99 27.41 2.31
N LYS A 355 -7.83 27.42 3.63
CA LYS A 355 -6.52 27.57 4.29
C LYS A 355 -5.58 26.42 3.95
N TRP A 356 -6.08 25.18 4.00
CA TRP A 356 -5.31 23.98 3.67
C TRP A 356 -4.82 23.99 2.22
N THR A 357 -5.72 24.24 1.25
CA THR A 357 -5.33 24.31 -0.18
C THR A 357 -4.31 25.41 -0.43
N ASN A 358 -4.44 26.57 0.23
CA ASN A 358 -3.47 27.67 0.11
C ASN A 358 -2.10 27.27 0.69
N ALA A 359 -2.07 26.63 1.86
CA ALA A 359 -0.85 26.14 2.47
C ALA A 359 -0.13 25.14 1.56
N LEU A 360 -0.85 24.15 1.04
CA LEU A 360 -0.27 23.16 0.12
C LEU A 360 0.24 23.78 -1.18
N LEU A 361 -0.49 24.73 -1.77
CA LEU A 361 -0.01 25.44 -2.96
C LEU A 361 1.30 26.19 -2.68
N LYS A 362 1.41 26.88 -1.53
CA LYS A 362 2.64 27.57 -1.12
C LYS A 362 3.80 26.61 -0.88
N THR A 363 3.55 25.46 -0.25
CA THR A 363 4.61 24.50 0.10
C THR A 363 5.07 23.68 -1.10
N LEU A 364 4.14 23.21 -1.93
CA LEU A 364 4.45 22.26 -3.01
C LEU A 364 4.84 22.96 -4.31
N SER A 365 4.37 24.19 -4.58
CA SER A 365 4.67 24.86 -5.85
C SER A 365 6.16 25.07 -6.12
N PRO A 366 7.00 25.51 -5.15
CA PRO A 366 8.44 25.70 -5.43
C PRO A 366 9.13 24.37 -5.74
N GLN A 367 8.76 23.30 -5.02
CA GLN A 367 9.35 21.97 -5.18
C GLN A 367 9.03 21.36 -6.53
N ILE A 368 7.77 21.48 -6.97
CA ILE A 368 7.28 20.90 -8.21
C ILE A 368 7.68 21.72 -9.44
N ILE A 369 7.74 23.04 -9.34
CA ILE A 369 8.11 23.91 -10.47
C ILE A 369 9.63 23.84 -10.71
N ALA A 370 10.43 23.61 -9.67
CA ALA A 370 11.88 23.50 -9.78
C ALA A 370 12.39 22.09 -10.14
N SER A 371 11.53 21.06 -10.11
CA SER A 371 11.83 19.67 -10.50
C SER A 371 11.51 19.38 -11.96
#